data_AF-A0A383V4N1-F1
#
_entry.id   AF-A0A383V4N1-F1
#
_cell.length_a   1.000
_cell.length_b   1.000
_cell.length_c   1.000
_cell.angle_alpha   90.00
_cell.angle_beta   90.00
_cell.angle_gamma   90.00
#
_symmetry.space_group_name_H-M   'P 1'
#
loop_
_entity.id
_entity.type
_entity.pdbx_description
1 polymer ?
#
loop_
_entity_poly.entity_id
_entity_poly.type
_entity_poly.pdbx_seq_one_letter_code
_entity_poly.pdbx_strand_id
1 'polypeptide(L)'
;MLCHRHSSAVVSSRQRPCKQQQQQRLPPTASSYTQPALEAIRAAQQQACRQGSIFVAPPHLLLGLLDVPHCTAAQLLQAAGLTAAAADAALVDPELLPKSSFMAAGDLHWAPDARVALGAAAEAAQAAGLSAAGTPHLLLGLLTCSNTAVAATLDGAGIPAAAFEGQVRAAAGSCSEAAAAQPASAEEQRAALVQNYMRHVQQHGTAPPQGAAAGLGQQGSSAGNMAMTPEDDDIYN
;
A
#
# COMPACT_ATOMS: atom_id res chain seq x y z
N MET A 1 -46.50 -42.44 -10.92
CA MET A 1 -45.75 -41.57 -11.86
C MET A 1 -46.24 -40.14 -11.66
N LEU A 2 -45.49 -39.35 -10.88
CA LEU A 2 -44.88 -38.05 -11.23
C LEU A 2 -45.86 -37.02 -11.86
N CYS A 3 -46.28 -36.00 -11.11
CA CYS A 3 -45.76 -34.60 -11.10
C CYS A 3 -46.04 -33.86 -12.43
N HIS A 4 -46.65 -32.67 -12.48
CA HIS A 4 -46.04 -31.39 -12.06
C HIS A 4 -47.10 -30.27 -11.89
N ARG A 5 -47.06 -29.59 -10.72
CA ARG A 5 -47.55 -28.22 -10.53
C ARG A 5 -46.47 -27.25 -11.03
N HIS A 6 -46.81 -26.30 -11.88
CA HIS A 6 -45.99 -25.10 -12.08
C HIS A 6 -46.45 -24.03 -11.09
N SER A 7 -45.63 -23.76 -10.09
CA SER A 7 -45.77 -22.64 -9.16
C SER A 7 -44.75 -21.59 -9.58
N SER A 8 -45.23 -20.51 -10.20
CA SER A 8 -44.41 -19.33 -10.50
C SER A 8 -44.17 -18.58 -9.19
N ALA A 9 -42.94 -18.70 -8.66
CA ALA A 9 -42.45 -17.86 -7.59
C ALA A 9 -41.48 -16.81 -8.17
N VAL A 10 -41.84 -15.56 -7.95
CA VAL A 10 -41.09 -14.33 -8.23
C VAL A 10 -39.66 -14.43 -7.70
N VAL A 11 -38.67 -14.35 -8.60
CA VAL A 11 -37.27 -14.10 -8.23
C VAL A 11 -37.13 -12.61 -7.94
N SER A 12 -37.27 -12.26 -6.66
CA SER A 12 -36.89 -10.94 -6.14
C SER A 12 -35.36 -10.89 -6.05
N SER A 13 -34.74 -10.24 -7.02
CA SER A 13 -33.30 -9.98 -7.06
C SER A 13 -32.91 -8.90 -6.03
N ARG A 14 -32.96 -9.25 -4.74
CA ARG A 14 -32.19 -8.55 -3.71
C ARG A 14 -30.86 -9.28 -3.55
N GLN A 15 -29.92 -8.95 -4.42
CA GLN A 15 -28.54 -9.40 -4.33
C GLN A 15 -27.97 -8.91 -2.99
N ARG A 16 -27.81 -9.84 -2.05
CA ARG A 16 -27.01 -9.64 -0.84
C ARG A 16 -25.56 -9.41 -1.29
N PRO A 17 -24.88 -8.31 -0.90
CA PRO A 17 -23.47 -8.16 -1.27
C PRO A 17 -22.69 -9.31 -0.64
N CYS A 18 -22.16 -10.17 -1.51
CA CYS A 18 -21.43 -11.39 -1.16
C CYS A 18 -20.11 -11.01 -0.45
N LYS A 19 -19.77 -11.73 0.63
CA LYS A 19 -18.50 -11.60 1.37
C LYS A 19 -17.25 -11.61 0.47
N GLN A 20 -17.31 -12.17 -0.74
CA GLN A 20 -16.22 -12.11 -1.73
C GLN A 20 -15.90 -10.70 -2.21
N GLN A 21 -16.89 -9.82 -2.38
CA GLN A 21 -16.67 -8.47 -2.91
C GLN A 21 -16.01 -7.55 -1.87
N GLN A 22 -16.17 -7.87 -0.58
CA GLN A 22 -15.54 -7.13 0.53
C GLN A 22 -14.09 -7.59 0.75
N GLN A 23 -13.77 -8.86 0.45
CA GLN A 23 -12.40 -9.37 0.46
C GLN A 23 -11.54 -8.78 -0.66
N GLN A 24 -12.13 -8.41 -1.80
CA GLN A 24 -11.43 -7.75 -2.92
C GLN A 24 -11.02 -6.31 -2.62
N ARG A 25 -11.56 -5.71 -1.55
CA ARG A 25 -11.44 -4.27 -1.28
C ARG A 25 -10.60 -3.92 -0.06
N LEU A 26 -10.10 -4.91 0.69
CA LEU A 26 -9.36 -4.62 1.92
C LEU A 26 -7.87 -4.49 1.62
N PRO A 27 -7.32 -3.26 1.65
CA PRO A 27 -5.87 -3.08 1.63
C PRO A 27 -5.26 -3.70 2.89
N PRO A 28 -3.93 -3.95 2.88
CA PRO A 28 -3.19 -4.09 4.13
C PRO A 28 -3.55 -2.90 5.03
N THR A 29 -4.17 -3.15 6.19
CA THR A 29 -4.46 -2.07 7.14
C THR A 29 -3.12 -1.47 7.57
N ALA A 30 -3.00 -0.14 7.55
CA ALA A 30 -1.74 0.54 7.84
C ALA A 30 -1.14 0.15 9.20
N SER A 31 -1.98 -0.25 10.16
CA SER A 31 -1.56 -0.75 11.48
C SER A 31 -0.90 -2.13 11.47
N SER A 32 -1.04 -2.91 10.40
CA SER A 32 -0.53 -4.28 10.30
C SER A 32 0.87 -4.38 9.73
N TYR A 33 1.46 -3.27 9.29
CA TYR A 33 2.76 -3.23 8.64
C TYR A 33 3.64 -2.15 9.25
N THR A 34 4.93 -2.43 9.33
CA THR A 34 5.94 -1.45 9.76
C THR A 34 6.07 -0.33 8.73
N GLN A 35 6.66 0.80 9.12
CA GLN A 35 6.83 1.94 8.22
C GLN A 35 7.66 1.61 6.95
N PRO A 36 8.78 0.86 7.02
CA PRO A 36 9.52 0.47 5.81
C PRO A 36 8.70 -0.49 4.92
N ALA A 37 7.86 -1.33 5.52
CA ALA A 37 6.95 -2.19 4.78
C ALA A 37 5.84 -1.39 4.06
N LEU A 38 5.28 -0.37 4.70
CA LEU A 38 4.33 0.54 4.07
C LEU A 38 4.96 1.35 2.94
N GLU A 39 6.22 1.77 3.10
CA GLU A 39 6.99 2.43 2.04
C GLU A 39 7.16 1.51 0.83
N ALA A 40 7.57 0.26 1.04
CA ALA A 40 7.69 -0.73 -0.04
C ALA A 40 6.34 -1.04 -0.73
N ILE A 41 5.25 -1.11 0.03
CA ILE A 41 3.89 -1.30 -0.51
C ILE A 41 3.49 -0.11 -1.41
N ARG A 42 3.81 1.13 -1.01
CA ARG A 42 3.57 2.33 -1.84
C ARG A 42 4.45 2.33 -3.08
N ALA A 43 5.72 1.96 -2.96
CA ALA A 43 6.63 1.81 -4.08
C ALA A 43 6.09 0.78 -5.09
N ALA A 44 5.51 -0.32 -4.61
CA ALA A 44 4.86 -1.32 -5.46
C ALA A 44 3.65 -0.77 -6.22
N GLN A 45 2.81 0.05 -5.57
CA GLN A 45 1.71 0.75 -6.24
C GLN A 45 2.22 1.73 -7.32
N GLN A 46 3.31 2.43 -7.05
CA GLN A 46 3.96 3.30 -8.03
C GLN A 46 4.52 2.50 -9.20
N GLN A 47 5.16 1.35 -8.95
CA GLN A 47 5.63 0.43 -9.99
C GLN A 47 4.48 -0.01 -10.89
N ALA A 48 3.34 -0.43 -10.32
CA ALA A 48 2.17 -0.83 -11.09
C ALA A 48 1.59 0.34 -11.93
N CYS A 49 1.56 1.54 -11.36
CA CYS A 49 1.14 2.75 -12.06
C CYS A 49 2.10 3.12 -13.21
N ARG A 50 3.42 3.02 -12.98
CA ARG A 50 4.46 3.24 -14.02
C ARG A 50 4.35 2.22 -15.15
N GLN A 51 4.05 0.98 -14.82
CA GLN A 51 3.80 -0.09 -15.78
C GLN A 51 2.42 0.00 -16.45
N GLY A 52 1.59 0.98 -16.03
CA GLY A 52 0.19 1.15 -16.37
C GLY A 52 -0.66 -0.10 -16.23
N SER A 53 -0.30 -0.93 -15.25
CA SER A 53 -1.14 -2.02 -14.79
C SER A 53 -2.34 -1.45 -14.03
N ILE A 54 -3.51 -2.04 -14.26
CA ILE A 54 -4.75 -1.75 -13.52
C ILE A 54 -4.83 -2.48 -12.17
N PHE A 55 -3.90 -3.42 -11.93
CA PHE A 55 -3.78 -4.17 -10.68
C PHE A 55 -2.35 -4.18 -10.14
N VAL A 56 -2.22 -4.12 -8.81
CA VAL A 56 -0.94 -4.37 -8.15
C VAL A 56 -0.75 -5.87 -7.98
N ALA A 57 0.08 -6.44 -8.85
CA ALA A 57 0.50 -7.84 -8.86
C ALA A 57 1.80 -8.10 -8.06
N PRO A 58 2.14 -9.36 -7.71
CA PRO A 58 3.34 -9.64 -6.92
C PRO A 58 4.68 -9.23 -7.55
N PRO A 59 4.87 -9.19 -8.90
CA PRO A 59 6.05 -8.55 -9.50
C PRO A 59 6.28 -7.12 -9.04
N HIS A 60 5.22 -6.31 -8.95
CA HIS A 60 5.34 -4.94 -8.46
C HIS A 60 5.70 -4.88 -6.98
N LEU A 61 5.24 -5.83 -6.17
CA LEU A 61 5.67 -5.94 -4.77
C LEU A 61 7.16 -6.25 -4.65
N LEU A 62 7.70 -7.15 -5.48
CA LEU A 62 9.13 -7.43 -5.52
C LEU A 62 9.94 -6.20 -5.93
N LEU A 63 9.53 -5.52 -7.00
CA LEU A 63 10.16 -4.27 -7.45
C LEU A 63 10.04 -3.16 -6.39
N GLY A 64 8.90 -3.06 -5.72
CA GLY A 64 8.67 -2.10 -4.64
C GLY A 64 9.55 -2.33 -3.42
N LEU A 65 9.88 -3.59 -3.09
CA LEU A 65 10.86 -3.90 -2.05
C LEU A 65 12.27 -3.44 -2.47
N LEU A 66 12.66 -3.68 -3.73
CA LEU A 66 13.96 -3.27 -4.27
C LEU A 66 14.11 -1.74 -4.44
N ASP A 67 13.01 -1.02 -4.65
CA ASP A 67 12.96 0.45 -4.70
C ASP A 67 13.22 1.10 -3.32
N VAL A 68 13.17 0.33 -2.22
CA VAL A 68 13.44 0.79 -0.85
C VAL A 68 14.77 0.18 -0.39
N PRO A 69 15.93 0.72 -0.80
CA PRO A 69 17.23 0.05 -0.64
C PRO A 69 17.67 -0.09 0.82
N HIS A 70 17.11 0.70 1.72
CA HIS A 70 17.43 0.67 3.14
C HIS A 70 16.66 -0.43 3.91
N CYS A 71 15.68 -1.08 3.29
CA CYS A 71 14.92 -2.14 3.96
C CYS A 71 15.68 -3.47 3.96
N THR A 72 15.39 -4.30 4.97
CA THR A 72 16.07 -5.59 5.16
C THR A 72 15.81 -6.54 3.98
N ALA A 73 14.61 -6.53 3.42
CA ALA A 73 14.28 -7.34 2.25
C ALA A 73 15.13 -6.97 1.01
N ALA A 74 15.33 -5.68 0.75
CA ALA A 74 16.18 -5.23 -0.35
C ALA A 74 17.63 -5.69 -0.14
N GLN A 75 18.15 -5.55 1.08
CA GLN A 75 19.50 -6.00 1.43
C GLN A 75 19.66 -7.52 1.24
N LEU A 76 18.66 -8.32 1.63
CA LEU A 76 18.67 -9.77 1.43
C LEU A 76 18.67 -10.14 -0.06
N LEU A 77 17.82 -9.50 -0.87
CA LEU A 77 17.75 -9.74 -2.32
C LEU A 77 19.06 -9.35 -3.01
N GLN A 78 19.63 -8.19 -2.66
CA GLN A 78 20.90 -7.73 -3.20
C GLN A 78 22.07 -8.63 -2.78
N ALA A 79 22.11 -9.07 -1.51
CA ALA A 79 23.11 -10.02 -1.02
C ALA A 79 23.00 -11.39 -1.69
N ALA A 80 21.79 -11.79 -2.10
CA ALA A 80 21.57 -13.00 -2.89
C ALA A 80 21.91 -12.83 -4.39
N GLY A 81 22.20 -11.61 -4.85
CA GLY A 81 22.60 -11.31 -6.23
C GLY A 81 21.49 -10.73 -7.11
N LEU A 82 20.28 -10.51 -6.59
CA LEU A 82 19.20 -9.84 -7.33
C LEU A 82 19.30 -8.32 -7.16
N THR A 83 19.69 -7.64 -8.22
CA THR A 83 19.69 -6.16 -8.27
C THR A 83 18.35 -5.61 -8.75
N ALA A 84 18.03 -4.37 -8.39
CA ALA A 84 16.83 -3.68 -8.89
C ALA A 84 16.78 -3.65 -10.42
N ALA A 85 17.91 -3.37 -11.08
CA ALA A 85 17.99 -3.33 -12.54
C ALA A 85 17.76 -4.71 -13.18
N ALA A 86 18.29 -5.79 -12.59
CA ALA A 86 18.07 -7.14 -13.09
C ALA A 86 16.61 -7.59 -12.90
N ALA A 87 16.01 -7.27 -11.76
CA ALA A 87 14.59 -7.55 -11.51
C ALA A 87 13.68 -6.75 -12.45
N ASP A 88 13.99 -5.47 -12.69
CA ASP A 88 13.24 -4.62 -13.62
C ASP A 88 13.31 -5.18 -15.04
N ALA A 89 14.50 -5.52 -15.53
CA ALA A 89 14.67 -6.14 -16.85
C ALA A 89 13.96 -7.50 -17.01
N ALA A 90 13.81 -8.26 -15.92
CA ALA A 90 13.13 -9.56 -15.96
C ALA A 90 11.60 -9.46 -15.88
N LEU A 91 11.08 -8.41 -15.23
CA LEU A 91 9.65 -8.29 -14.90
C LEU A 91 8.93 -7.23 -15.73
N VAL A 92 9.67 -6.33 -16.39
CA VAL A 92 9.14 -5.21 -17.15
C VAL A 92 9.51 -5.38 -18.61
N ASP A 93 8.49 -5.47 -19.46
CA ASP A 93 8.67 -5.38 -20.91
C ASP A 93 8.40 -3.94 -21.36
N PRO A 94 9.43 -3.18 -21.79
CA PRO A 94 9.27 -1.79 -22.19
C PRO A 94 8.38 -1.61 -23.42
N GLU A 95 8.22 -2.62 -24.26
CA GLU A 95 7.33 -2.57 -25.44
C GLU A 95 5.85 -2.67 -25.05
N LEU A 96 5.55 -3.30 -23.91
CA LEU A 96 4.21 -3.46 -23.36
C LEU A 96 3.81 -2.31 -22.43
N LEU A 97 4.75 -1.42 -22.09
CA LEU A 97 4.47 -0.27 -21.26
C LEU A 97 3.52 0.70 -21.98
N PRO A 98 2.41 1.09 -21.35
CA PRO A 98 1.53 2.09 -21.93
C PRO A 98 2.25 3.45 -21.95
N LYS A 99 2.03 4.19 -23.05
CA LYS A 99 2.60 5.53 -23.25
C LYS A 99 2.09 6.56 -22.22
N SER A 100 0.98 6.25 -21.54
CA SER A 100 0.41 7.01 -20.45
C SER A 100 -0.40 6.10 -19.53
N SER A 101 -0.21 6.22 -18.22
CA SER A 101 -1.08 5.61 -17.22
C SER A 101 -2.24 6.55 -16.88
N PHE A 102 -3.46 6.01 -16.81
CA PHE A 102 -4.67 6.77 -16.50
C PHE A 102 -5.11 6.67 -15.04
N MET A 103 -4.43 5.86 -14.22
CA MET A 103 -4.79 5.60 -12.83
C MET A 103 -3.71 6.10 -11.87
N ALA A 104 -4.11 6.73 -10.77
CA ALA A 104 -3.20 7.06 -9.69
C ALA A 104 -2.81 5.79 -8.91
N ALA A 105 -1.58 5.74 -8.40
CA ALA A 105 -1.05 4.58 -7.66
C ALA A 105 -1.94 4.14 -6.48
N GLY A 106 -2.58 5.09 -5.78
CA GLY A 106 -3.47 4.82 -4.66
C GLY A 106 -4.84 4.21 -5.03
N ASP A 107 -5.23 4.30 -6.30
CA ASP A 107 -6.55 3.84 -6.79
C ASP A 107 -6.49 2.42 -7.39
N LEU A 108 -5.30 1.83 -7.47
CA LEU A 108 -5.10 0.50 -8.03
C LEU A 108 -5.61 -0.58 -7.07
N HIS A 109 -6.32 -1.55 -7.64
CA HIS A 109 -6.76 -2.73 -6.91
C HIS A 109 -5.62 -3.76 -6.78
N TRP A 110 -5.68 -4.62 -5.77
CA TRP A 110 -4.69 -5.69 -5.60
C TRP A 110 -5.09 -6.94 -6.39
N ALA A 111 -4.13 -7.53 -7.11
CA ALA A 111 -4.33 -8.84 -7.73
C ALA A 111 -4.59 -9.92 -6.65
N PRO A 112 -5.35 -11.00 -6.96
CA PRO A 112 -5.61 -12.08 -6.00
C PRO A 112 -4.34 -12.63 -5.35
N ASP A 113 -3.32 -12.93 -6.15
CA ASP A 113 -2.06 -13.50 -5.65
C ASP A 113 -1.27 -12.50 -4.79
N ALA A 114 -1.35 -11.20 -5.11
CA ALA A 114 -0.73 -10.15 -4.30
C ALA A 114 -1.42 -10.04 -2.92
N ARG A 115 -2.76 -10.19 -2.87
CA ARG A 115 -3.50 -10.22 -1.60
C ARG A 115 -3.14 -11.43 -0.76
N VAL A 116 -2.96 -12.60 -1.39
CA VAL A 116 -2.52 -13.82 -0.69
C VAL A 116 -1.11 -13.61 -0.13
N ALA A 117 -0.19 -13.03 -0.90
CA ALA A 117 1.17 -12.72 -0.42
C ALA A 117 1.18 -11.75 0.76
N LEU A 118 0.37 -10.68 0.71
CA LEU A 118 0.20 -9.76 1.83
C LEU A 118 -0.41 -10.45 3.07
N GLY A 119 -1.42 -11.29 2.87
CA GLY A 119 -1.99 -12.11 3.96
C GLY A 119 -0.95 -13.02 4.61
N ALA A 120 -0.19 -13.76 3.80
CA ALA A 120 0.88 -14.64 4.27
C ALA A 120 1.99 -13.88 5.02
N ALA A 121 2.31 -12.66 4.60
CA ALA A 121 3.25 -11.79 5.31
C ALA A 121 2.74 -11.40 6.71
N ALA A 122 1.46 -11.02 6.81
CA ALA A 122 0.84 -10.68 8.09
C ALA A 122 0.74 -11.90 9.02
N GLU A 123 0.36 -13.06 8.49
CA GLU A 123 0.30 -14.32 9.23
C GLU A 123 1.68 -14.74 9.74
N ALA A 124 2.73 -14.60 8.92
CA ALA A 124 4.10 -14.89 9.32
C ALA A 124 4.58 -13.98 10.46
N ALA A 125 4.22 -12.70 10.43
CA ALA A 125 4.56 -11.76 11.50
C ALA A 125 3.85 -12.13 12.81
N GLN A 126 2.57 -12.50 12.74
CA GLN A 126 1.82 -12.97 13.90
C GLN A 126 2.39 -14.26 14.47
N ALA A 127 2.79 -15.20 13.61
CA ALA A 127 3.44 -16.45 14.03
C ALA A 127 4.80 -16.21 14.71
N ALA A 128 5.50 -15.13 14.34
CA ALA A 128 6.71 -14.66 15.00
C ALA A 128 6.44 -13.83 16.29
N GLY A 129 5.18 -13.63 16.67
CA GLY A 129 4.80 -12.84 17.85
C GLY A 129 4.87 -11.32 17.65
N LEU A 130 4.97 -10.86 16.40
CA LEU A 130 5.04 -9.44 16.05
C LEU A 130 3.65 -8.87 15.75
N SER A 131 3.40 -7.63 16.18
CA SER A 131 2.13 -6.93 15.95
C SER A 131 2.00 -6.36 14.53
N ALA A 132 3.13 -6.16 13.84
CA ALA A 132 3.18 -5.60 12.50
C ALA A 132 4.22 -6.34 11.64
N ALA A 133 3.89 -6.56 10.37
CA ALA A 133 4.75 -7.19 9.40
C ALA A 133 5.85 -6.24 8.89
N GLY A 134 7.09 -6.74 8.92
CA GLY A 134 8.27 -6.09 8.34
C GLY A 134 8.45 -6.40 6.85
N THR A 135 9.47 -5.81 6.23
CA THR A 135 9.86 -6.10 4.85
C THR A 135 10.32 -7.55 4.63
N PRO A 136 11.03 -8.23 5.57
CA PRO A 136 11.30 -9.66 5.45
C PRO A 136 10.03 -10.51 5.43
N HIS A 137 8.98 -10.09 6.15
CA HIS A 137 7.69 -10.79 6.15
C HIS A 137 6.97 -10.61 4.81
N LEU A 138 7.00 -9.40 4.24
CA LEU A 138 6.50 -9.15 2.89
C LEU A 138 7.22 -10.03 1.85
N LEU A 139 8.55 -10.08 1.91
CA LEU A 139 9.34 -10.92 1.02
C LEU A 139 9.02 -12.41 1.23
N LEU A 140 8.92 -12.87 2.48
CA LEU A 140 8.53 -14.24 2.80
C LEU A 140 7.16 -14.59 2.22
N GLY A 141 6.18 -13.70 2.38
CA GLY A 141 4.84 -13.88 1.81
C GLY A 141 4.87 -14.01 0.28
N LEU A 142 5.71 -13.24 -0.40
CA LEU A 142 5.92 -13.36 -1.86
C LEU A 142 6.54 -14.69 -2.26
N LEU A 143 7.54 -15.17 -1.52
CA LEU A 143 8.23 -16.44 -1.79
C LEU A 143 7.34 -17.66 -1.52
N THR A 144 6.45 -17.57 -0.54
CA THR A 144 5.57 -18.69 -0.15
C THR A 144 4.38 -18.83 -1.10
N CYS A 145 4.01 -17.76 -1.80
CA CYS A 145 2.95 -17.80 -2.80
C CYS A 145 3.45 -18.43 -4.10
N SER A 146 2.62 -19.25 -4.73
CA SER A 146 2.89 -19.83 -6.04
C SER A 146 2.81 -18.76 -7.14
N ASN A 147 3.84 -17.92 -7.26
CA ASN A 147 3.97 -16.93 -8.33
C ASN A 147 5.12 -17.30 -9.26
N THR A 148 4.77 -17.63 -10.51
CA THR A 148 5.72 -18.03 -11.54
C THR A 148 6.68 -16.92 -11.95
N ALA A 149 6.24 -15.66 -11.98
CA ALA A 149 7.08 -14.54 -12.43
C ALA A 149 8.18 -14.20 -11.43
N VAL A 150 7.85 -14.14 -10.13
CA VAL A 150 8.84 -13.90 -9.07
C VAL A 150 9.80 -15.09 -8.95
N ALA A 151 9.28 -16.32 -9.00
CA ALA A 151 10.12 -17.52 -9.01
C ALA A 151 11.08 -17.52 -10.20
N ALA A 152 10.58 -17.28 -11.41
CA ALA A 152 11.42 -17.21 -12.62
C ALA A 152 12.47 -16.10 -12.57
N THR A 153 12.16 -14.96 -11.94
CA THR A 153 13.13 -13.87 -11.74
C THR A 153 14.27 -14.29 -10.80
N LEU A 154 13.95 -14.99 -9.71
CA LEU A 154 14.94 -15.53 -8.78
C LEU A 154 15.77 -16.63 -9.43
N ASP A 155 15.14 -17.55 -10.14
CA ASP A 155 15.80 -18.63 -10.88
C ASP A 155 16.73 -18.07 -11.96
N GLY A 156 16.29 -17.05 -12.70
CA GLY A 156 17.10 -16.34 -13.70
C GLY A 156 18.30 -15.60 -13.09
N ALA A 157 18.21 -15.18 -11.83
CA ALA A 157 19.32 -14.62 -11.06
C ALA A 157 20.20 -15.70 -10.40
N GLY A 158 19.89 -16.99 -10.58
CA GLY A 158 20.63 -18.11 -9.96
C GLY A 158 20.38 -18.26 -8.46
N ILE A 159 19.27 -17.74 -7.95
CA ILE A 159 18.91 -17.77 -6.52
C ILE A 159 18.00 -18.97 -6.24
N PRO A 160 18.49 -20.03 -5.57
CA PRO A 160 17.67 -21.20 -5.27
C PRO A 160 16.57 -20.84 -4.25
N ALA A 161 15.31 -20.86 -4.69
CA ALA A 161 14.16 -20.38 -3.93
C ALA A 161 14.07 -20.99 -2.51
N ALA A 162 14.27 -22.30 -2.36
CA ALA A 162 14.16 -22.98 -1.07
C ALA A 162 15.24 -22.54 -0.05
N ALA A 163 16.49 -22.35 -0.49
CA ALA A 163 17.56 -21.90 0.39
C ALA A 163 17.38 -20.41 0.76
N PHE A 164 16.94 -19.60 -0.22
CA PHE A 164 16.67 -18.19 -0.01
C PHE A 164 15.47 -17.98 0.94
N GLU A 165 14.40 -18.76 0.81
CA GLU A 165 13.26 -18.73 1.73
C GLU A 165 13.69 -19.01 3.18
N GLY A 166 14.59 -19.97 3.40
CA GLY A 166 15.18 -20.25 4.72
C GLY A 166 15.93 -19.05 5.30
N GLN A 167 16.73 -18.36 4.48
CA GLN A 167 17.45 -17.15 4.88
C GLN A 167 16.49 -16.00 5.21
N VAL A 168 15.47 -15.77 4.38
CA VAL A 168 14.45 -14.74 4.61
C VAL A 168 13.64 -15.03 5.87
N ARG A 169 13.27 -16.31 6.10
CA ARG A 169 12.55 -16.73 7.31
C ARG A 169 13.37 -16.49 8.58
N ALA A 170 14.68 -16.78 8.54
CA ALA A 170 15.57 -16.47 9.65
C ALA A 170 15.63 -14.96 9.93
N ALA A 171 15.78 -14.13 8.89
CA ALA A 171 15.78 -12.68 9.02
C ALA A 171 14.44 -12.11 9.54
N ALA A 172 13.32 -12.69 9.11
CA ALA A 172 11.98 -12.34 9.58
C ALA A 172 11.78 -12.63 11.07
N GLY A 173 12.31 -13.76 11.57
CA GLY A 173 12.27 -14.10 13.00
C GLY A 173 13.12 -13.18 13.88
N SER A 174 14.17 -12.57 13.33
CA SER A 174 15.02 -11.57 14.02
C SER A 174 14.61 -10.12 13.77
N CYS A 175 13.45 -9.87 13.15
CA CYS A 175 13.16 -8.59 12.54
C CYS A 175 12.87 -7.48 13.56
N SER A 176 13.85 -6.58 13.73
CA SER A 176 13.76 -5.33 14.48
C SER A 176 13.49 -4.11 13.56
N GLU A 177 12.87 -4.30 12.38
CA GLU A 177 12.51 -3.15 11.51
C GLU A 177 11.46 -2.23 12.12
N ALA A 178 10.76 -2.68 13.17
CA ALA A 178 9.93 -1.84 14.01
C ALA A 178 10.72 -0.67 14.66
N ALA A 179 12.03 -0.81 14.85
CA ALA A 179 12.89 0.20 15.45
C ALA A 179 13.55 1.16 14.43
N ALA A 180 13.73 0.75 13.17
CA ALA A 180 14.54 1.49 12.19
C ALA A 180 13.82 2.68 11.53
N ALA A 181 12.51 2.80 11.72
CA ALA A 181 11.72 3.93 11.23
C ALA A 181 10.70 4.34 12.30
N GLN A 182 11.18 4.73 13.47
CA GLN A 182 10.54 5.87 14.12
C GLN A 182 10.88 7.07 13.23
N PRO A 183 9.98 7.61 12.40
CA PRO A 183 10.05 9.04 12.27
C PRO A 183 9.92 9.52 13.70
N ALA A 184 11.00 10.16 14.16
CA ALA A 184 10.99 11.21 15.14
C ALA A 184 9.52 11.59 15.41
N SER A 185 9.03 11.27 16.61
CA SER A 185 7.65 11.38 17.12
C SER A 185 6.71 12.32 16.34
N ALA A 186 5.39 12.15 16.38
CA ALA A 186 4.47 13.10 15.72
C ALA A 186 4.78 14.60 16.02
N GLU A 187 5.44 14.87 17.15
CA GLU A 187 6.08 16.14 17.51
C GLU A 187 7.30 16.53 16.65
N GLU A 188 8.28 15.65 16.41
CA GLU A 188 9.42 15.93 15.53
C GLU A 188 9.04 15.97 14.04
N GLN A 189 8.03 15.21 13.60
CA GLN A 189 7.44 15.38 12.25
C GLN A 189 6.78 16.75 12.10
N ARG A 190 6.07 17.22 13.14
CA ARG A 190 5.53 18.60 13.19
C ARG A 190 6.65 19.63 13.24
N ALA A 191 7.70 19.40 14.00
CA ALA A 191 8.86 20.28 14.09
C ALA A 191 9.57 20.39 12.74
N ALA A 192 9.77 19.28 12.03
CA ALA A 192 10.36 19.27 10.69
C ALA A 192 9.49 20.02 9.66
N LEU A 193 8.16 19.87 9.73
CA LEU A 193 7.23 20.62 8.90
C LEU A 193 7.32 22.14 9.19
N VAL A 194 7.30 22.52 10.48
CA VAL A 194 7.44 23.92 10.92
C VAL A 194 8.78 24.50 10.48
N GLN A 195 9.87 23.73 10.59
CA GLN A 195 11.20 24.18 10.21
C GLN A 195 11.34 24.35 8.69
N ASN A 196 10.75 23.45 7.90
CA ASN A 196 10.65 23.61 6.45
C ASN A 196 9.80 24.83 6.06
N TYR A 197 8.69 25.07 6.77
CA TYR A 197 7.86 26.25 6.58
C TYR A 197 8.62 27.54 6.92
N MET A 198 9.31 27.60 8.05
CA MET A 198 10.11 28.77 8.46
C MET A 198 11.22 29.08 7.45
N ARG A 199 11.91 28.05 6.95
CA ARG A 199 12.93 28.20 5.90
C ARG A 199 12.32 28.78 4.61
N HIS A 200 11.15 28.32 4.20
CA HIS A 200 10.47 28.83 3.00
C HIS A 200 10.05 30.30 3.14
N VAL A 201 9.48 30.67 4.30
CA VAL A 201 9.12 32.06 4.60
C VAL A 201 10.33 32.98 4.58
N GLN A 202 11.48 32.53 5.12
CA GLN A 202 12.74 33.28 5.06
C GLN A 202 13.26 33.51 3.63
N GLN A 203 13.01 32.55 2.73
CA GLN A 203 13.50 32.59 1.35
C GLN A 203 12.57 33.36 0.40
N HIS A 204 11.25 33.29 0.62
CA HIS A 204 10.26 33.78 -0.35
C HIS A 204 9.33 34.87 0.17
N GLY A 205 9.32 35.16 1.48
CA GLY A 205 8.50 36.23 2.07
C GLY A 205 6.98 36.02 1.98
N THR A 206 6.53 34.86 1.52
CA THR A 206 5.11 34.51 1.33
C THR A 206 4.82 33.11 1.86
N ALA A 207 3.59 32.87 2.34
CA ALA A 207 3.13 31.53 2.68
C ALA A 207 3.10 30.63 1.43
N PRO A 208 3.41 29.32 1.54
CA PRO A 208 3.33 28.40 0.42
C PRO A 208 1.89 28.32 -0.11
N PRO A 209 1.69 28.12 -1.42
CA PRO A 209 0.35 28.02 -2.00
C PRO A 209 -0.43 26.88 -1.32
N GLN A 210 -1.68 27.16 -0.94
CA GLN A 210 -2.55 26.29 -0.13
C GLN A 210 -2.95 24.94 -0.79
N GLY A 211 -2.29 24.53 -1.87
CA GLY A 211 -2.62 23.33 -2.65
C GLY A 211 -1.88 22.05 -2.28
N ALA A 212 -0.85 22.09 -1.42
CA ALA A 212 -0.02 20.90 -1.16
C ALA A 212 -0.41 20.08 0.09
N ALA A 213 -1.38 20.55 0.90
CA ALA A 213 -1.83 19.90 2.14
C ALA A 213 -3.32 19.53 2.14
N ALA A 214 -3.97 19.49 0.97
CA ALA A 214 -5.34 19.01 0.86
C ALA A 214 -5.34 17.48 0.87
N GLY A 215 -5.37 16.91 2.07
CA GLY A 215 -5.45 15.46 2.19
C GLY A 215 -5.73 14.88 3.56
N LEU A 216 -6.08 15.64 4.60
CA LEU A 216 -6.56 15.05 5.86
C LEU A 216 -7.57 15.98 6.57
N GLY A 217 -8.86 15.70 6.33
CA GLY A 217 -9.94 15.68 7.32
C GLY A 217 -10.25 16.93 8.16
N GLN A 218 -11.45 17.49 7.94
CA GLN A 218 -12.48 17.63 8.98
C GLN A 218 -13.80 18.16 8.37
N GLN A 219 -14.74 17.24 8.11
CA GLN A 219 -16.16 17.58 8.10
C GLN A 219 -16.64 17.37 9.53
N GLY A 220 -16.87 18.46 10.24
CA GLY A 220 -17.33 18.47 11.63
C GLY A 220 -18.29 19.63 11.84
N SER A 221 -19.58 19.30 11.84
CA SER A 221 -20.70 19.98 12.51
C SER A 221 -20.50 21.41 13.00
N SER A 222 -21.12 22.38 12.32
CA SER A 222 -21.55 23.63 12.93
C SER A 222 -23.07 23.60 13.15
N ALA A 223 -23.48 22.97 14.26
CA ALA A 223 -24.72 23.34 14.93
C ALA A 223 -24.36 24.43 15.95
N GLY A 224 -24.93 25.63 15.80
CA GLY A 224 -24.64 26.74 16.69
C GLY A 224 -25.49 27.97 16.37
N ASN A 225 -26.70 27.99 16.95
CA ASN A 225 -27.56 29.14 17.27
C ASN A 225 -27.19 30.50 16.66
N MET A 226 -27.97 30.94 15.67
CA MET A 226 -28.11 32.35 15.35
C MET A 226 -29.27 32.90 16.19
N ALA A 227 -28.92 33.45 17.35
CA ALA A 227 -29.86 34.13 18.23
C ALA A 227 -30.26 35.48 17.62
N MET A 228 -31.57 35.67 17.54
CA MET A 228 -32.27 36.90 17.20
C MET A 228 -31.81 38.06 18.12
N THR A 229 -31.45 39.20 17.54
CA THR A 229 -31.50 40.50 18.22
C THR A 229 -32.50 41.37 17.46
N PRO A 230 -33.54 41.90 18.13
CA PRO A 230 -34.42 42.91 17.56
C PRO A 230 -33.82 44.32 17.72
N GLU A 231 -34.51 45.30 17.15
CA GLU A 231 -34.33 46.76 17.25
C GLU A 231 -33.36 47.37 16.22
N ASP A 232 -33.65 48.47 15.55
CA ASP A 232 -34.88 49.17 15.17
C ASP A 232 -34.43 50.23 14.16
N ASP A 233 -35.34 50.54 13.24
CA ASP A 233 -35.58 51.86 12.62
C ASP A 233 -34.50 52.64 11.85
N ASP A 234 -35.02 53.23 10.77
CA ASP A 234 -34.55 54.42 10.06
C ASP A 234 -33.34 54.28 9.13
N ILE A 235 -33.62 54.16 7.82
CA ILE A 235 -33.34 55.26 6.90
C ILE A 235 -34.08 55.10 5.56
N TYR A 236 -34.65 56.24 5.17
CA TYR A 236 -35.54 56.61 4.09
C TYR A 236 -35.10 56.29 2.64
N ASN A 237 -36.15 56.11 1.82
CA ASN A 237 -36.34 56.40 0.38
C ASN A 237 -36.02 55.29 -0.65
#